data_AF-A0A8H4AL53-F1
#
_entry.id   AF-A0A8H4AL53-F1
#
_cell.length_a   1.000
_cell.length_b   1.000
_cell.length_c   1.000
_cell.angle_alpha   90.00
_cell.angle_beta   90.00
_cell.angle_gamma   90.00
#
_symmetry.space_group_name_H-M   'P 1'
#
loop_
_entity.id
_entity.type
_entity.pdbx_description
1 polymer ?
#
loop_
_entity_poly.entity_id
_entity_poly.type
_entity_poly.pdbx_seq_one_letter_code
_entity_poly.pdbx_strand_id
1 'polypeptide(L)'
;MKLSKDHKKDTIKLSEDHKKDTMKLSEDHKKDTMKLSEDIIKLSEDHKKDTMKLSEEKFALSEEKYKLMAENEPFKLYEPIDKTLQRLSEQENFKECLRKTCKLNYVHLEAVKKCLAGLYYTSLKALHSRTNEIEICAKDWETNEVIALGMESFCKNVLSSRFITHQVMFLQSQKFALRNSNPQSSLFGSYTNSTSHSFPTTPIPTSLLYPPT
;
A
#
# COMPACT_ATOMS: atom_id res chain seq x y z
N MET A 1 92.88 6.04 -17.97
CA MET A 1 91.74 5.11 -18.21
C MET A 1 91.03 4.62 -16.92
N LYS A 2 91.07 5.35 -15.79
CA LYS A 2 90.39 4.96 -14.53
C LYS A 2 88.91 5.38 -14.46
N LEU A 3 88.53 6.49 -15.11
CA LEU A 3 87.16 7.05 -15.09
C LEU A 3 86.03 6.10 -15.53
N SER A 4 86.33 5.09 -16.34
CA SER A 4 85.31 4.17 -16.86
C SER A 4 84.82 3.14 -15.82
N LYS A 5 85.66 2.77 -14.84
CA LYS A 5 85.30 1.75 -13.84
C LYS A 5 84.38 2.32 -12.76
N ASP A 6 84.62 3.56 -12.36
CA ASP A 6 83.86 4.22 -11.29
C ASP A 6 82.42 4.49 -11.74
N HIS A 7 82.23 5.00 -12.97
CA HIS A 7 80.89 5.24 -13.52
C HIS A 7 80.04 3.97 -13.60
N LYS A 8 80.63 2.81 -13.95
CA LYS A 8 79.88 1.54 -14.01
C LYS A 8 79.41 1.08 -12.63
N LYS A 9 80.21 1.33 -11.59
CA LYS A 9 79.86 0.98 -10.21
C LYS A 9 78.69 1.82 -9.70
N ASP A 10 78.71 3.12 -9.98
CA ASP A 10 77.63 4.03 -9.56
C ASP A 10 76.31 3.72 -10.26
N THR A 11 76.34 3.36 -11.56
CA THR A 11 75.15 2.93 -12.29
C THR A 11 74.53 1.65 -11.71
N ILE A 12 75.35 0.67 -11.31
CA ILE A 12 74.84 -0.57 -10.69
C ILE A 12 74.19 -0.26 -9.34
N LYS A 13 74.85 0.55 -8.50
CA LYS A 13 74.34 0.93 -7.18
C LYS A 13 72.99 1.65 -7.27
N LEU A 14 72.88 2.59 -8.21
CA LEU A 14 71.63 3.34 -8.45
C LEU A 14 70.48 2.42 -8.91
N SER A 15 70.79 1.40 -9.73
CA SER A 15 69.80 0.41 -10.15
C SER A 15 69.32 -0.50 -9.00
N GLU A 16 70.22 -0.87 -8.07
CA GLU A 16 69.86 -1.67 -6.91
C GLU A 16 69.00 -0.88 -5.92
N ASP A 17 69.37 0.37 -5.65
CA ASP A 17 68.61 1.27 -4.78
C ASP A 17 67.20 1.51 -5.34
N HIS A 18 67.07 1.78 -6.63
CA HIS A 18 65.76 1.93 -7.28
C HIS A 18 64.88 0.68 -7.17
N LYS A 19 65.47 -0.51 -7.35
CA LYS A 19 64.75 -1.79 -7.20
C LYS A 19 64.27 -2.00 -5.76
N LYS A 20 65.11 -1.64 -4.77
CA LYS A 20 64.75 -1.73 -3.35
C LYS A 20 63.61 -0.79 -2.99
N ASP A 21 63.65 0.45 -3.45
CA ASP A 21 62.58 1.42 -3.22
C ASP A 21 61.27 0.98 -3.88
N THR A 22 61.34 0.42 -5.09
CA THR A 22 60.17 -0.13 -5.78
C THR A 22 59.55 -1.31 -5.01
N MET A 23 60.36 -2.21 -4.45
CA MET A 23 59.87 -3.32 -3.62
C MET A 23 59.22 -2.81 -2.33
N LYS A 24 59.85 -1.83 -1.67
CA LYS A 24 59.31 -1.23 -0.44
C LYS A 24 57.96 -0.55 -0.67
N LEU A 25 57.84 0.25 -1.73
CA LEU A 25 56.58 0.90 -2.12
C LEU A 25 55.47 -0.13 -2.40
N SER A 26 55.81 -1.25 -3.05
CA SER A 26 54.87 -2.35 -3.33
C SER A 26 54.38 -3.05 -2.05
N GLU A 27 55.29 -3.30 -1.09
CA GLU A 27 54.93 -3.88 0.21
C GLU A 27 54.04 -2.94 1.03
N ASP A 28 54.39 -1.65 1.09
CA ASP A 28 53.60 -0.64 1.78
C ASP A 28 52.19 -0.51 1.17
N HIS A 29 52.08 -0.46 -0.16
CA HIS A 29 50.80 -0.44 -0.85
C HIS A 29 49.95 -1.69 -0.55
N LYS A 30 50.56 -2.87 -0.53
CA LYS A 30 49.85 -4.11 -0.19
C LYS A 30 49.34 -4.09 1.25
N LYS A 31 50.14 -3.58 2.19
CA LYS A 31 49.76 -3.43 3.59
C LYS A 31 48.59 -2.46 3.77
N ASP A 32 48.63 -1.32 3.10
CA ASP A 32 47.55 -0.32 3.15
C ASP A 32 46.26 -0.86 2.53
N THR A 33 46.37 -1.61 1.42
CA THR A 33 45.23 -2.28 0.79
C THR A 33 44.59 -3.30 1.72
N MET A 34 45.38 -4.11 2.43
CA MET A 34 44.86 -5.05 3.42
C MET A 34 44.16 -4.34 4.58
N LYS A 35 44.78 -3.29 5.14
CA LYS A 35 44.18 -2.51 6.23
C LYS A 35 42.84 -1.89 5.82
N LEU A 36 42.77 -1.31 4.62
CA LEU A 36 41.53 -0.75 4.10
C LEU A 36 40.44 -1.83 3.96
N SER A 37 40.80 -3.05 3.53
CA SER A 37 39.85 -4.15 3.41
C SER A 37 39.31 -4.61 4.77
N GLU A 38 40.14 -4.63 5.82
CA GLU A 38 39.71 -4.94 7.19
C GLU A 38 38.74 -3.88 7.73
N ASP A 39 39.04 -2.60 7.50
CA ASP A 39 38.19 -1.49 7.92
C ASP A 39 36.81 -1.52 7.23
N ILE A 40 36.77 -1.88 5.93
CA ILE A 40 35.50 -2.05 5.18
C ILE A 40 34.66 -3.19 5.74
N ILE A 41 35.28 -4.34 6.07
CA ILE A 41 34.57 -5.49 6.65
C ILE A 41 33.97 -5.09 8.00
N LYS A 42 34.76 -4.44 8.86
CA LYS A 42 34.31 -3.99 10.18
C LYS A 42 33.13 -3.02 10.09
N LEU A 43 33.22 -2.03 9.19
CA LEU A 43 32.14 -1.07 8.96
C LEU A 43 30.86 -1.74 8.44
N SER A 44 30.99 -2.77 7.59
CA SER A 44 29.85 -3.56 7.11
C SER A 44 29.18 -4.36 8.23
N GLU A 45 29.95 -4.94 9.15
CA GLU A 45 29.41 -5.67 10.30
C GLU A 45 28.67 -4.75 11.27
N ASP A 46 29.25 -3.60 11.58
CA ASP A 46 28.64 -2.58 12.45
C ASP A 46 27.32 -2.08 11.85
N HIS A 47 27.29 -1.77 10.55
CA HIS A 47 26.05 -1.35 9.88
C HIS A 47 24.96 -2.43 9.91
N LYS A 48 25.33 -3.71 9.74
CA LYS A 48 24.39 -4.83 9.82
C LYS A 48 23.80 -4.96 11.24
N LYS A 49 24.62 -4.78 12.27
CA LYS A 49 24.21 -4.82 13.67
C LYS A 49 23.23 -3.70 14.00
N ASP A 50 23.52 -2.47 13.58
CA ASP A 50 22.64 -1.32 13.81
C ASP A 50 21.30 -1.48 13.10
N THR A 51 21.31 -2.00 11.86
CA THR A 51 20.09 -2.29 11.11
C THR A 51 19.22 -3.33 11.83
N MET A 52 19.82 -4.38 12.39
CA MET A 52 19.10 -5.41 13.14
C MET A 52 18.47 -4.83 14.41
N LYS A 53 19.23 -4.03 15.18
CA LYS A 53 18.73 -3.36 16.38
C LYS A 53 17.54 -2.45 16.11
N LEU A 54 17.59 -1.66 15.04
CA LEU A 54 16.49 -0.78 14.64
C LEU A 54 15.23 -1.57 14.25
N SER A 55 15.41 -2.75 13.64
CA SER A 55 14.29 -3.63 13.29
C SER A 55 13.63 -4.26 14.53
N GLU A 56 14.42 -4.63 15.54
CA GLU A 56 13.93 -5.16 16.82
C GLU A 56 13.17 -4.08 17.61
N GLU A 57 13.71 -2.85 17.69
CA GLU A 57 13.04 -1.72 18.34
C GLU A 57 11.70 -1.40 17.67
N LYS A 58 11.64 -1.44 16.33
CA LYS A 58 10.40 -1.22 15.59
C LYS A 58 9.37 -2.33 15.85
N PHE A 59 9.81 -3.57 16.01
CA PHE A 59 8.94 -4.69 16.35
C PHE A 59 8.37 -4.53 17.77
N ALA A 60 9.22 -4.19 18.75
CA ALA A 60 8.80 -3.94 20.13
C ALA A 60 7.76 -2.81 20.22
N LEU A 61 7.99 -1.68 19.54
CA LEU A 61 7.04 -0.56 19.46
C LEU A 61 5.69 -0.97 18.83
N SER A 62 5.74 -1.85 17.82
CA SER A 62 4.52 -2.34 17.20
C SER A 62 3.71 -3.21 18.15
N GLU A 63 4.37 -4.08 18.91
CA GLU A 63 3.73 -4.95 19.89
C GLU A 63 3.09 -4.15 21.04
N GLU A 64 3.81 -3.15 21.57
CA GLU A 64 3.28 -2.25 22.60
C GLU A 64 2.05 -1.48 22.10
N LYS A 65 2.10 -1.01 20.85
CA LYS A 65 0.94 -0.37 20.20
C LYS A 65 -0.26 -1.31 20.10
N TYR A 66 -0.06 -2.58 19.76
CA TYR A 66 -1.16 -3.56 19.72
C TYR A 66 -1.73 -3.85 21.11
N LYS A 67 -0.90 -3.90 22.16
CA LYS A 67 -1.37 -4.04 23.55
C LYS A 67 -2.25 -2.86 23.97
N LEU A 68 -1.82 -1.63 23.68
CA LEU A 68 -2.64 -0.43 23.92
C LEU A 68 -3.95 -0.45 23.13
N MET A 69 -3.96 -0.99 21.91
CA MET A 69 -5.19 -1.15 21.13
C MET A 69 -6.13 -2.23 21.69
N ALA A 70 -5.58 -3.28 22.30
CA ALA A 70 -6.37 -4.36 22.91
C ALA A 70 -6.97 -3.96 24.27
N GLU A 71 -6.28 -3.12 25.05
CA GLU A 71 -6.79 -2.58 26.32
C GLU A 71 -7.91 -1.56 26.13
N ASN A 72 -7.91 -0.84 25.00
CA ASN A 72 -9.08 -0.10 24.57
C ASN A 72 -10.13 -1.11 24.08
N GLU A 73 -11.10 -1.43 24.93
CA GLU A 73 -12.17 -2.40 24.64
C GLU A 73 -12.64 -2.21 23.19
N PRO A 74 -12.64 -3.26 22.35
CA PRO A 74 -13.11 -3.16 20.97
C PRO A 74 -14.47 -2.51 21.01
N PHE A 75 -14.63 -1.37 20.33
CA PHE A 75 -15.83 -0.54 20.36
C PHE A 75 -17.07 -1.44 20.18
N LYS A 76 -17.68 -1.87 21.29
CA LYS A 76 -18.92 -2.64 21.27
C LYS A 76 -20.00 -1.64 20.94
N LEU A 77 -20.22 -1.46 19.64
CA LEU A 77 -21.29 -0.64 19.12
C LEU A 77 -22.59 -1.38 19.33
N TYR A 78 -23.19 -1.18 20.50
CA TYR A 78 -24.55 -1.62 20.82
C TYR A 78 -25.62 -0.76 20.15
N GLU A 79 -25.22 0.37 19.54
CA GLU A 79 -26.12 1.19 18.74
C GLU A 79 -26.19 0.70 17.29
N PRO A 80 -27.34 0.89 16.60
CA PRO A 80 -27.42 0.70 15.16
C PRO A 80 -26.25 1.40 14.47
N ILE A 81 -25.58 0.71 13.55
CA ILE A 81 -24.41 1.19 12.78
C ILE A 81 -24.68 2.58 12.19
N ASP A 82 -25.93 2.82 11.84
CA ASP A 82 -26.58 4.07 11.45
C ASP A 82 -26.17 5.27 12.30
N LYS A 83 -26.39 5.18 13.62
CA LYS A 83 -26.14 6.28 14.56
C LYS A 83 -24.66 6.52 14.76
N THR A 84 -23.86 5.47 14.66
CA THR A 84 -22.41 5.56 14.83
C THR A 84 -21.76 6.25 13.66
N LEU A 85 -22.10 5.84 12.44
CA LEU A 85 -21.59 6.47 11.24
C LEU A 85 -22.11 7.90 11.08
N GLN A 86 -23.35 8.15 11.49
CA GLN A 86 -23.87 9.50 11.58
C GLN A 86 -23.01 10.36 12.53
N ARG A 87 -22.79 9.91 13.76
CA ARG A 87 -21.91 10.61 14.72
C ARG A 87 -20.51 10.83 14.18
N LEU A 88 -19.91 9.82 13.54
CA LEU A 88 -18.58 9.91 12.93
C LEU A 88 -18.56 10.97 11.82
N SER A 89 -19.58 11.00 10.97
CA SER A 89 -19.73 11.99 9.90
C SER A 89 -19.92 13.42 10.41
N GLU A 90 -20.42 13.57 11.64
CA GLU A 90 -20.64 14.85 12.30
C GLU A 90 -19.37 15.40 12.98
N GLN A 91 -18.40 14.55 13.33
CA GLN A 91 -17.17 15.00 14.00
C GLN A 91 -16.29 15.87 13.07
N GLU A 92 -15.83 17.02 13.59
CA GLU A 92 -15.09 17.99 12.76
C GLU A 92 -13.69 17.48 12.36
N ASN A 93 -13.04 16.71 13.23
CA ASN A 93 -11.77 16.03 12.93
C ASN A 93 -11.90 15.08 11.74
N PHE A 94 -12.99 14.30 11.67
CA PHE A 94 -13.27 13.41 10.55
C PHE A 94 -13.55 14.20 9.26
N LYS A 95 -14.36 15.27 9.33
CA LYS A 95 -14.63 16.14 8.18
C LYS A 95 -13.36 16.81 7.64
N GLU A 96 -12.49 17.30 8.51
CA GLU A 96 -11.23 17.92 8.12
C GLU A 96 -10.29 16.90 7.47
N CYS A 97 -10.16 15.72 8.09
CA CYS A 97 -9.41 14.59 7.55
C CYS A 97 -9.93 14.21 6.15
N LEU A 98 -11.25 14.06 5.99
CA LEU A 98 -11.92 13.76 4.72
C LEU A 98 -11.65 14.82 3.65
N ARG A 99 -11.75 16.11 3.98
CA ARG A 99 -11.42 17.21 3.06
C ARG A 99 -9.95 17.16 2.63
N LYS A 100 -9.01 16.96 3.57
CA LYS A 100 -7.57 16.87 3.28
C LYS A 100 -7.27 15.70 2.35
N THR A 101 -7.80 14.52 2.62
CA THR A 101 -7.59 13.33 1.79
C THR A 101 -8.20 13.49 0.40
N CYS A 102 -9.41 14.05 0.29
CA CYS A 102 -10.02 14.35 -1.00
C CYS A 102 -9.16 15.31 -1.83
N LYS A 103 -8.62 16.37 -1.20
CA LYS A 103 -7.73 17.34 -1.85
C LYS A 103 -6.42 16.69 -2.33
N LEU A 104 -5.81 15.83 -1.52
CA LEU A 104 -4.56 15.14 -1.87
C LEU A 104 -4.72 14.17 -3.05
N ASN A 105 -5.90 13.57 -3.20
CA ASN A 105 -6.18 12.57 -4.24
C ASN A 105 -6.93 13.15 -5.44
N TYR A 106 -7.17 14.47 -5.47
CA TYR A 106 -7.96 15.14 -6.52
C TYR A 106 -9.37 14.55 -6.72
N VAL A 107 -9.98 14.06 -5.64
CA VAL A 107 -11.34 13.49 -5.66
C VAL A 107 -12.33 14.52 -5.14
N HIS A 108 -13.49 14.62 -5.79
CA HIS A 108 -14.54 15.52 -5.35
C HIS A 108 -15.18 15.03 -4.05
N LEU A 109 -15.20 15.87 -3.02
CA LEU A 109 -15.72 15.53 -1.69
C LEU A 109 -17.15 14.97 -1.73
N GLU A 110 -18.03 15.56 -2.55
CA GLU A 110 -19.41 15.11 -2.68
C GLU A 110 -19.55 13.73 -3.33
N ALA A 111 -18.59 13.32 -4.17
CA ALA A 111 -18.58 11.96 -4.72
C ALA A 111 -18.26 10.93 -3.62
N VAL A 112 -17.26 11.23 -2.78
CA VAL A 112 -16.90 10.37 -1.63
C VAL A 112 -18.04 10.26 -0.62
N LYS A 113 -18.73 11.37 -0.33
CA LYS A 113 -19.92 11.36 0.55
C LYS A 113 -21.04 10.47 0.01
N LYS A 114 -21.32 10.53 -1.30
CA LYS A 114 -22.33 9.68 -1.95
C LYS A 114 -21.92 8.20 -1.87
N CYS A 115 -20.65 7.88 -2.11
CA CYS A 115 -20.13 6.52 -1.96
C CYS A 115 -20.25 6.01 -0.52
N LEU A 116 -19.90 6.83 0.48
CA LEU A 116 -20.09 6.47 1.90
C LEU A 116 -21.54 6.14 2.22
N ALA A 117 -22.49 6.95 1.74
CA ALA A 117 -23.92 6.69 1.95
C ALA A 117 -24.39 5.41 1.23
N GLY A 118 -23.90 5.14 0.02
CA GLY A 118 -24.22 3.93 -0.76
C GLY A 118 -23.67 2.65 -0.13
N LEU A 119 -22.41 2.69 0.32
CA LEU A 119 -21.77 1.61 1.06
C LEU A 119 -22.55 1.28 2.33
N TYR A 120 -22.86 2.31 3.09
CA TYR A 120 -23.64 2.20 4.31
C TYR A 120 -25.01 1.57 4.07
N TYR A 121 -25.75 2.04 3.07
CA TYR A 121 -27.05 1.48 2.70
C TYR A 121 -26.94 0.01 2.28
N THR A 122 -25.89 -0.34 1.53
CA THR A 122 -25.64 -1.72 1.08
C THR A 122 -25.32 -2.64 2.25
N SER A 123 -24.45 -2.21 3.16
CA SER A 123 -24.12 -2.93 4.38
C SER A 123 -25.35 -3.10 5.29
N LEU A 124 -26.20 -2.07 5.41
CA LEU A 124 -27.43 -2.12 6.21
C LEU A 124 -28.46 -3.10 5.64
N LYS A 125 -28.60 -3.15 4.31
CA LYS A 125 -29.52 -4.08 3.65
C LYS A 125 -29.13 -5.55 3.88
N ALA A 126 -27.82 -5.84 3.94
CA ALA A 126 -27.31 -7.19 4.21
C ALA A 126 -27.63 -7.65 5.65
N LEU A 127 -27.57 -6.76 6.64
CA LEU A 127 -27.87 -7.04 8.05
C LEU A 127 -29.31 -7.52 8.31
N HIS A 128 -30.27 -7.14 7.46
CA HIS A 128 -31.65 -7.59 7.60
C HIS A 128 -31.87 -9.05 7.15
N SER A 129 -30.83 -9.71 6.62
CA SER A 129 -30.89 -11.06 6.06
C SER A 129 -30.39 -12.11 7.05
N ARG A 130 -31.06 -12.31 8.19
CA ARG A 130 -30.95 -13.43 9.18
C ARG A 130 -29.58 -13.81 9.77
N THR A 131 -28.45 -13.39 9.24
CA THR A 131 -27.11 -13.64 9.78
C THR A 131 -26.50 -12.30 10.17
N ASN A 132 -26.21 -12.13 11.45
CA ASN A 132 -25.67 -10.89 12.04
C ASN A 132 -24.21 -10.59 11.65
N GLU A 133 -23.72 -11.20 10.57
CA GLU A 133 -22.35 -11.04 10.08
C GLU A 133 -22.38 -10.21 8.80
N ILE A 134 -21.69 -9.08 8.82
CA ILE A 134 -21.49 -8.24 7.64
C ILE A 134 -20.18 -8.71 6.99
N GLU A 135 -20.28 -9.44 5.89
CA GLU A 135 -19.12 -9.73 5.06
C GLU A 135 -18.92 -8.58 4.05
N ILE A 136 -17.81 -7.85 4.21
CA ILE A 136 -17.43 -6.78 3.28
C ILE A 136 -16.39 -7.34 2.30
N CYS A 137 -16.81 -7.65 1.06
CA CYS A 137 -15.92 -8.16 0.02
C CYS A 137 -15.24 -7.01 -0.76
N ALA A 138 -13.92 -6.87 -0.64
CA ALA A 138 -13.15 -5.82 -1.32
C ALA A 138 -13.19 -5.87 -2.85
N LYS A 139 -13.63 -6.99 -3.46
CA LYS A 139 -13.68 -7.16 -4.92
C LYS A 139 -14.81 -6.34 -5.58
N ASP A 140 -15.85 -6.04 -4.81
CA ASP A 140 -17.04 -5.35 -5.31
C ASP A 140 -16.91 -3.82 -5.24
N TRP A 141 -15.78 -3.32 -4.74
CA TRP A 141 -15.63 -1.92 -4.37
C TRP A 141 -15.03 -1.08 -5.50
N GLU A 142 -15.59 0.12 -5.68
CA GLU A 142 -15.00 1.17 -6.51
C GLU A 142 -13.85 1.87 -5.79
N THR A 143 -12.93 2.50 -6.53
CA THR A 143 -11.76 3.18 -5.93
C THR A 143 -12.17 4.25 -4.91
N ASN A 144 -13.30 4.91 -5.13
CA ASN A 144 -13.84 5.92 -4.20
C ASN A 144 -14.33 5.30 -2.88
N GLU A 145 -14.79 4.05 -2.92
CA GLU A 145 -15.26 3.29 -1.76
C GLU A 145 -14.07 2.79 -0.92
N VAL A 146 -13.01 2.32 -1.58
CA VAL A 146 -11.76 1.92 -0.90
C VAL A 146 -11.10 3.11 -0.20
N ILE A 147 -11.11 4.29 -0.84
CA ILE A 147 -10.62 5.53 -0.23
C ILE A 147 -11.49 5.90 0.98
N ALA A 148 -12.81 5.75 0.87
CA ALA A 148 -13.75 6.01 1.96
C ALA A 148 -13.52 5.11 3.19
N LEU A 149 -13.20 3.82 3.02
CA LEU A 149 -12.80 2.94 4.13
C LEU A 149 -11.40 3.25 4.66
N GLY A 150 -10.45 3.56 3.78
CA GLY A 150 -9.07 3.90 4.16
C GLY A 150 -8.98 5.16 5.05
N MET A 151 -10.01 6.01 5.03
CA MET A 151 -10.12 7.22 5.84
C MET A 151 -10.26 6.96 7.33
N GLU A 152 -10.93 5.87 7.73
CA GLU A 152 -11.11 5.55 9.15
C GLU A 152 -9.78 5.16 9.83
N SER A 153 -8.92 4.46 9.08
CA SER A 153 -7.54 4.14 9.48
C SER A 153 -6.63 5.39 9.51
N PHE A 154 -6.92 6.39 8.66
CA PHE A 154 -6.11 7.59 8.47
C PHE A 154 -6.27 8.63 9.58
N CYS A 155 -7.49 8.80 10.11
CA CYS A 155 -7.73 9.82 11.13
C CYS A 155 -7.30 9.39 12.55
N LYS A 156 -7.08 8.08 12.78
CA LYS A 156 -6.56 7.56 14.07
C LYS A 156 -5.05 7.33 14.10
N ASN A 157 -4.37 7.31 12.95
CA ASN A 157 -2.92 7.10 12.89
C ASN A 157 -2.31 7.85 11.71
N VAL A 158 -1.29 8.68 11.98
CA VAL A 158 -0.40 9.29 10.98
C VAL A 158 0.42 8.16 10.30
N LEU A 159 -0.20 7.39 9.41
CA LEU A 159 0.52 6.46 8.57
C LEU A 159 1.14 7.24 7.41
N SER A 160 2.44 7.01 7.22
CA SER A 160 3.25 7.58 6.15
C SER A 160 2.54 7.43 4.81
N SER A 161 2.40 8.53 4.06
CA SER A 161 1.70 8.60 2.76
C SER A 161 2.13 7.50 1.77
N ARG A 162 3.36 6.99 1.89
CA ARG A 162 3.90 5.90 1.06
C ARG A 162 3.16 4.57 1.22
N PHE A 163 2.60 4.28 2.41
CA PHE A 163 1.89 3.03 2.66
C PHE A 163 0.53 3.01 1.93
N ILE A 164 -0.08 4.19 1.77
CA ILE A 164 -1.36 4.36 1.07
C ILE A 164 -1.18 4.22 -0.43
N THR A 165 -0.11 4.80 -1.00
CA THR A 165 0.20 4.62 -2.42
C THR A 165 0.42 3.15 -2.73
N HIS A 166 1.15 2.42 -1.86
CA HIS A 166 1.35 0.99 -2.05
C HIS A 166 0.07 0.15 -1.89
N GLN A 167 -0.78 0.41 -0.89
CA GLN A 167 -2.05 -0.33 -0.77
C GLN A 167 -3.01 -0.03 -1.92
N VAL A 168 -3.14 1.23 -2.33
CA VAL A 168 -3.99 1.62 -3.46
C VAL A 168 -3.48 1.01 -4.76
N MET A 169 -2.16 1.05 -5.00
CA MET A 169 -1.57 0.40 -6.17
C MET A 169 -1.70 -1.12 -6.11
N PHE A 170 -1.58 -1.73 -4.93
CA PHE A 170 -1.75 -3.18 -4.77
C PHE A 170 -3.19 -3.62 -5.06
N LEU A 171 -4.18 -2.92 -4.52
CA LEU A 171 -5.60 -3.20 -4.77
C LEU A 171 -5.99 -2.93 -6.24
N GLN A 172 -5.46 -1.85 -6.85
CA GLN A 172 -5.63 -1.61 -8.28
C GLN A 172 -4.97 -2.69 -9.15
N SER A 173 -3.79 -3.17 -8.76
CA SER A 173 -3.07 -4.24 -9.48
C SER A 173 -3.82 -5.57 -9.41
N GLN A 174 -4.39 -5.92 -8.25
CA GLN A 174 -5.25 -7.10 -8.12
C GLN A 174 -6.51 -7.00 -8.98
N LYS A 175 -7.15 -5.82 -9.01
CA LYS A 175 -8.34 -5.58 -9.84
C LYS A 175 -8.03 -5.68 -11.33
N PHE A 176 -6.86 -5.20 -11.76
CA PHE A 176 -6.39 -5.32 -13.15
C PHE A 176 -6.08 -6.78 -13.54
N ALA A 177 -5.39 -7.52 -12.66
CA ALA A 177 -5.07 -8.92 -12.89
C ALA A 177 -6.34 -9.79 -13.03
N LEU A 178 -7.34 -9.58 -12.17
CA LEU A 178 -8.63 -10.29 -12.22
C LEU A 178 -9.47 -9.96 -13.46
N ARG A 179 -9.39 -8.73 -13.98
CA ARG A 179 -10.13 -8.33 -15.18
C ARG A 179 -9.56 -8.95 -16.46
N ASN A 180 -8.26 -9.19 -16.48
CA ASN A 180 -7.56 -9.75 -17.64
C ASN A 180 -7.45 -11.28 -17.60
N SER A 181 -7.80 -11.92 -16.49
CA SER A 181 -7.76 -13.38 -16.34
C SER A 181 -9.07 -14.08 -16.74
N ASN A 182 -9.99 -13.42 -17.46
CA ASN A 182 -11.22 -14.07 -17.94
C ASN A 182 -11.02 -14.65 -19.35
N PRO A 183 -10.85 -15.96 -19.54
CA PRO A 183 -10.71 -16.58 -20.85
C PRO A 183 -12.09 -17.00 -21.34
N GLN A 184 -12.89 -16.03 -21.79
CA GLN A 184 -14.12 -16.32 -22.53
C GLN A 184 -14.11 -15.63 -23.89
N SER A 185 -13.39 -16.23 -24.84
CA SER A 185 -13.61 -15.97 -26.26
C SER A 185 -13.13 -17.15 -27.12
N SER A 186 -13.85 -18.27 -27.09
CA SER A 186 -13.99 -19.16 -28.26
C SER A 186 -14.95 -20.29 -27.95
N LEU A 187 -16.25 -20.11 -28.25
CA LEU A 187 -17.15 -21.18 -28.69
C LEU A 187 -18.53 -20.57 -29.00
N PHE A 188 -18.65 -19.99 -30.20
CA PHE A 188 -19.95 -19.75 -30.82
C PHE A 188 -20.47 -21.10 -31.32
N GLY A 189 -21.29 -21.75 -30.50
CA GLY A 189 -22.12 -22.88 -30.89
C GLY A 189 -23.55 -22.38 -31.12
N SER A 190 -23.96 -22.34 -32.37
CA SER A 190 -25.31 -21.97 -32.81
C SER A 190 -26.34 -22.97 -32.29
N TYR A 191 -27.29 -22.53 -31.45
CA TYR A 191 -28.55 -23.24 -31.27
C TYR A 191 -29.71 -22.23 -31.30
N THR A 192 -30.45 -22.27 -32.40
CA THR A 192 -31.79 -21.70 -32.51
C THR A 192 -32.75 -22.56 -31.71
N ASN A 193 -33.54 -21.97 -30.82
CA ASN A 193 -34.86 -22.52 -30.50
C ASN A 193 -35.82 -21.39 -30.16
N SER A 194 -36.84 -21.29 -31.01
CA SER A 194 -38.00 -20.43 -30.89
C SER A 194 -38.89 -20.92 -29.75
N THR A 195 -39.29 -20.05 -28.84
CA THR A 195 -40.48 -20.26 -28.00
C THR A 195 -41.16 -18.91 -27.80
N SER A 196 -42.21 -18.70 -28.58
CA SER A 196 -43.13 -17.57 -28.48
C SER A 196 -44.01 -17.73 -27.25
N HIS A 197 -43.81 -16.89 -26.23
CA HIS A 197 -44.79 -16.66 -25.17
C HIS A 197 -45.55 -15.37 -25.44
N SER A 198 -46.85 -15.51 -25.65
CA SER A 198 -47.85 -14.44 -25.69
C SER A 198 -48.06 -13.85 -24.29
N PHE A 199 -48.12 -12.52 -24.21
CA PHE A 199 -48.50 -11.78 -23.01
C PHE A 199 -50.03 -11.66 -22.93
N PRO A 200 -50.65 -11.78 -21.74
CA PRO A 200 -52.04 -11.38 -21.53
C PRO A 200 -52.13 -9.88 -21.22
N THR A 201 -52.88 -9.17 -22.05
CA THR A 201 -53.27 -7.77 -21.88
C THR A 201 -54.36 -7.67 -20.80
N THR A 202 -54.11 -6.93 -19.72
CA THR A 202 -55.15 -6.55 -18.74
C THR A 202 -55.85 -5.26 -19.17
N PRO A 203 -57.20 -5.18 -19.11
CA PRO A 203 -57.93 -3.97 -19.43
C PRO A 203 -57.99 -2.99 -18.24
N ILE A 204 -57.84 -1.70 -18.56
CA ILE A 204 -57.99 -0.55 -17.67
C ILE A 204 -59.50 -0.28 -17.46
N PRO A 205 -60.01 -0.13 -16.22
CA PRO A 205 -61.37 0.37 -16.00
C PRO A 205 -61.38 1.90 -16.00
N THR A 206 -62.12 2.47 -16.95
CA THR A 206 -62.49 3.89 -17.00
C THR A 206 -63.93 4.04 -16.50
N SER A 207 -64.12 4.67 -15.34
CA SER A 207 -65.42 5.20 -14.89
C SER A 207 -65.15 6.46 -14.07
N LEU A 208 -65.28 7.64 -14.68
CA LEU A 208 -66.50 8.45 -14.87
C LEU A 208 -66.85 9.33 -13.65
N LEU A 209 -66.44 10.59 -13.83
CA LEU A 209 -66.90 11.82 -13.19
C LEU A 209 -68.42 11.90 -13.00
N TYR A 210 -68.83 12.43 -11.83
CA TYR A 210 -70.04 13.23 -11.69
C TYR A 210 -69.73 14.50 -10.87
N PRO A 211 -70.28 15.67 -11.22
CA PRO A 211 -70.21 16.88 -10.40
C PRO A 211 -71.41 17.01 -9.44
N PRO A 212 -71.29 17.78 -8.35
CA PRO A 212 -72.41 18.05 -7.46
C PRO A 212 -73.21 19.28 -7.91
N THR A 213 -74.53 19.22 -7.72
CA THR A 213 -75.45 20.37 -7.59
C THR A 213 -75.69 20.69 -6.14
#